data_AF-A0A2D4IYE1-F1
#
_entry.id   AF-A0A2D4IYE1-F1
#
_cell.length_a   1.000
_cell.length_b   1.000
_cell.length_c   1.000
_cell.angle_alpha   90.00
_cell.angle_beta   90.00
_cell.angle_gamma   90.00
#
_symmetry.space_group_name_H-M   'P 1'
#
loop_
_entity.id
_entity.type
_entity.pdbx_description
1 polymer ?
#
loop_
_entity_poly.entity_id
_entity_poly.type
_entity_poly.pdbx_seq_one_letter_code
_entity_poly.pdbx_strand_id
1 'polypeptide(L)'
;WKEGTERKIEKEREEERRNRQESKERKRERERKKKDRQRKGEWKEGTERKRERGKERERERRLRATVFSPAPRWGVSVSFSGRLANMATHVFLTGPPGIGKTTLIRKAAEILKSSGIPIDGFYTEEVRESGRRTGFDVVTLNGRRGILSRVGSGHSAARHEYRVGQYVVDLASFEQLALPLLRNTDFDSSSVKKVCIIDEVGKMELFSQTFIQAVQQILNGSGTVILGTIPVPKGKPLRLVEEIRNRKEVKVFSITRENRDDILQEVVTAVQNCLK
;
A
#
# COMPACT_ATOMS: atom_id res chain seq x y z
N TRP A 1 29.66 -56.76 -44.01
CA TRP A 1 30.54 -55.82 -43.29
C TRP A 1 29.90 -54.46 -43.00
N LYS A 2 29.13 -53.84 -43.93
CA LYS A 2 28.48 -52.53 -43.70
C LYS A 2 27.26 -52.56 -42.75
N GLU A 3 26.41 -53.59 -42.81
CA GLU A 3 25.20 -53.66 -41.97
C GLU A 3 25.48 -53.85 -40.47
N GLY A 4 26.60 -54.50 -40.12
CA GLY A 4 26.99 -54.71 -38.72
C GLY A 4 27.52 -53.44 -38.04
N THR A 5 28.05 -52.49 -38.82
CA THR A 5 28.58 -51.21 -38.33
C THR A 5 27.47 -50.21 -38.08
N GLU A 6 26.47 -50.13 -38.96
CA GLU A 6 25.31 -49.24 -38.80
C GLU A 6 24.46 -49.61 -37.58
N ARG A 7 24.18 -50.90 -37.36
CA ARG A 7 23.47 -51.36 -36.14
C ARG A 7 24.21 -51.05 -34.85
N LYS A 8 25.55 -50.98 -34.88
CA LYS A 8 26.37 -50.64 -33.71
C LYS A 8 26.30 -49.14 -33.40
N ILE A 9 26.35 -48.30 -34.43
CA ILE A 9 26.22 -46.84 -34.30
C ILE A 9 24.82 -46.45 -33.83
N GLU A 10 23.78 -47.14 -34.31
CA GLU A 10 22.40 -46.87 -33.88
C GLU A 10 22.19 -47.20 -32.40
N LYS A 11 22.70 -48.35 -31.93
CA LYS A 11 22.67 -48.72 -30.51
C LYS A 11 23.41 -47.72 -29.62
N GLU A 12 24.59 -47.26 -30.02
CA GLU A 12 25.34 -46.23 -29.27
C GLU A 12 24.57 -44.91 -29.18
N ARG A 13 23.92 -44.48 -30.27
CA ARG A 13 23.08 -43.26 -30.26
C ARG A 13 21.85 -43.39 -29.37
N GLU A 14 21.26 -44.57 -29.32
CA GLU A 14 20.09 -44.85 -28.47
C GLU A 14 20.47 -44.86 -26.98
N GLU A 15 21.62 -45.46 -26.65
CA GLU A 15 22.19 -45.45 -25.30
C GLU A 15 22.59 -44.04 -24.86
N GLU A 16 23.19 -43.24 -25.75
CA GLU A 16 23.52 -41.85 -25.48
C GLU A 16 22.26 -40.99 -25.23
N ARG A 17 21.19 -41.21 -26.00
CA ARG A 17 19.88 -40.56 -25.80
C ARG A 17 19.28 -40.90 -24.44
N ARG A 18 19.31 -42.18 -24.06
CA ARG A 18 18.83 -42.65 -22.76
C ARG A 18 19.62 -42.03 -21.61
N ASN A 19 20.95 -42.02 -21.69
CA ASN A 19 21.82 -41.39 -20.69
C ASN A 19 21.57 -39.87 -20.58
N ARG A 20 21.32 -39.18 -21.69
CA ARG A 20 20.94 -37.76 -21.68
C ARG A 20 19.60 -37.51 -20.99
N GLN A 21 18.65 -38.41 -21.18
CA GLN A 21 17.32 -38.31 -20.58
C GLN A 21 17.37 -38.55 -19.07
N GLU A 22 18.07 -39.60 -18.62
CA GLU A 22 18.27 -39.87 -17.20
C GLU A 22 19.04 -38.72 -16.49
N SER A 23 20.05 -38.15 -17.15
CA SER A 23 20.78 -36.99 -16.60
C SER A 23 19.89 -35.75 -16.45
N LYS A 24 19.02 -35.47 -17.42
CA LYS A 24 18.03 -34.38 -17.35
C LYS A 24 17.03 -34.61 -16.21
N GLU A 25 16.59 -35.85 -16.00
CA GLU A 25 15.64 -36.20 -14.94
C GLU A 25 16.26 -36.07 -13.55
N ARG A 26 17.49 -36.57 -13.35
CA ARG A 26 18.25 -36.38 -12.11
C ARG A 26 18.47 -34.90 -11.78
N LYS A 27 18.72 -34.06 -12.80
CA LYS A 27 18.87 -32.60 -12.62
C LYS A 27 17.55 -31.95 -12.16
N ARG A 28 16.43 -32.33 -12.78
CA ARG A 28 15.09 -31.85 -12.38
C ARG A 28 14.72 -32.26 -10.96
N GLU A 29 15.05 -33.49 -10.57
CA GLU A 29 14.78 -33.98 -9.22
C GLU A 29 15.61 -33.23 -8.15
N ARG A 30 16.89 -32.95 -8.44
CA ARG A 30 17.76 -32.14 -7.58
C ARG A 30 17.21 -30.71 -7.40
N GLU A 31 16.71 -30.09 -8.46
CA GLU A 31 16.08 -28.75 -8.36
C GLU A 31 14.79 -28.76 -7.54
N ARG A 32 13.95 -29.79 -7.70
CA ARG A 32 12.75 -29.97 -6.87
C ARG A 32 13.10 -30.09 -5.39
N LYS A 33 14.06 -30.95 -5.04
CA LYS A 33 14.55 -31.14 -3.67
C LYS A 33 15.15 -29.84 -3.09
N LYS A 34 15.83 -29.03 -3.91
CA LYS A 34 16.37 -27.72 -3.49
C LYS A 34 15.25 -26.71 -3.19
N LYS A 35 14.23 -26.63 -4.05
CA LYS A 35 13.05 -25.77 -3.83
C LYS A 35 12.28 -26.16 -2.56
N ASP A 36 12.10 -27.45 -2.30
CA ASP A 36 11.41 -27.92 -1.10
C ASP A 36 12.19 -27.62 0.20
N ARG A 37 13.53 -27.74 0.17
CA ARG A 37 14.37 -27.35 1.32
C ARG A 37 14.28 -25.85 1.59
N GLN A 38 14.30 -25.02 0.56
CA GLN A 38 14.17 -23.57 0.69
C GLN A 38 12.79 -23.19 1.27
N ARG A 39 11.73 -23.82 0.76
CA ARG A 39 10.35 -23.59 1.23
C ARG A 39 10.17 -24.00 2.70
N LYS A 40 10.79 -25.10 3.14
CA LYS A 40 10.80 -25.53 4.56
C LYS A 40 11.61 -24.60 5.45
N GLY A 41 12.72 -24.04 4.96
CA GLY A 41 13.52 -23.04 5.67
C GLY A 41 12.74 -21.74 5.89
N GLU A 42 12.13 -21.20 4.83
CA GLU A 42 11.28 -20.01 4.88
C GLU A 42 10.07 -20.20 5.82
N TRP A 43 9.50 -21.41 5.86
CA TRP A 43 8.41 -21.74 6.79
C TRP A 43 8.86 -21.72 8.25
N LYS A 44 10.05 -22.25 8.56
CA LYS A 44 10.62 -22.23 9.92
C LYS A 44 10.96 -20.81 10.38
N GLU A 45 11.57 -19.99 9.53
CA GLU A 45 11.82 -18.58 9.86
C GLU A 45 10.51 -17.80 10.07
N GLY A 46 9.49 -18.08 9.26
CA GLY A 46 8.19 -17.44 9.38
C GLY A 46 7.46 -17.78 10.69
N THR A 47 7.57 -19.02 11.18
CA THR A 47 7.00 -19.42 12.47
C THR A 47 7.79 -18.88 13.66
N GLU A 48 9.12 -18.77 13.55
CA GLU A 48 9.99 -18.21 14.58
C GLU A 48 9.75 -16.69 14.74
N ARG A 49 9.69 -15.93 13.63
CA ARG A 49 9.31 -14.50 13.65
C ARG A 49 7.92 -14.26 14.22
N LYS A 50 6.96 -15.16 13.99
CA LYS A 50 5.61 -15.07 14.61
C LYS A 50 5.66 -15.29 16.12
N ARG A 51 6.48 -16.23 16.60
CA ARG A 51 6.68 -16.48 18.03
C ARG A 51 7.34 -15.30 18.73
N GLU A 52 8.37 -14.70 18.13
CA GLU A 52 9.03 -13.51 18.68
C GLU A 52 8.08 -12.30 18.78
N ARG A 53 7.32 -12.03 17.71
CA ARG A 53 6.29 -10.97 17.74
C ARG A 53 5.19 -11.20 18.79
N GLY A 54 4.87 -12.47 19.08
CA GLY A 54 3.96 -12.82 20.16
C GLY A 54 4.51 -12.47 21.54
N LYS A 55 5.77 -12.81 21.80
CA LYS A 55 6.48 -12.49 23.05
C LYS A 55 6.66 -10.98 23.25
N GLU A 56 6.93 -10.24 22.18
CA GLU A 56 7.05 -8.78 22.20
C GLU A 56 5.73 -8.10 22.57
N ARG A 57 4.61 -8.53 21.97
CA ARG A 57 3.26 -8.05 22.33
C ARG A 57 2.87 -8.34 23.78
N GLU A 58 3.33 -9.47 24.31
CA GLU A 58 3.09 -9.84 25.71
C GLU A 58 3.94 -8.98 26.68
N ARG A 59 5.17 -8.65 26.31
CA ARG A 59 6.00 -7.67 27.05
C ARG A 59 5.40 -6.27 27.05
N GLU A 60 4.91 -5.78 25.91
CA GLU A 60 4.22 -4.49 25.84
C GLU A 60 2.95 -4.45 26.68
N ARG A 61 2.18 -5.55 26.72
CA ARG A 61 1.01 -5.68 27.61
C ARG A 61 1.39 -5.63 29.08
N ARG A 62 2.48 -6.30 29.49
CA ARG A 62 2.96 -6.25 30.87
C ARG A 62 3.44 -4.85 31.27
N LEU A 63 4.17 -4.16 30.40
CA LEU A 63 4.60 -2.78 30.62
C LEU A 63 3.42 -1.82 30.77
N ARG A 64 2.37 -1.97 29.95
CA ARG A 64 1.13 -1.18 30.08
C ARG A 64 0.38 -1.45 31.38
N ALA A 65 0.41 -2.69 31.88
CA ALA A 65 -0.23 -3.05 33.15
C ALA A 65 0.54 -2.53 34.39
N THR A 66 1.83 -2.19 34.26
CA THR A 66 2.63 -1.66 35.39
C THR A 66 2.50 -0.14 35.55
N VAL A 67 1.97 0.58 34.54
CA VAL A 67 1.86 2.05 34.52
C VAL A 67 0.51 2.55 35.03
N PHE A 68 -0.37 1.66 35.50
CA PHE A 68 -1.70 2.04 36.02
C PHE A 68 -1.97 1.40 37.39
N SER A 69 -1.31 1.92 38.42
CA SER A 69 -1.79 1.82 39.81
C SER A 69 -2.38 3.18 40.21
N PRO A 70 -3.57 3.23 40.83
CA PRO A 70 -4.15 4.48 41.32
C PRO A 70 -3.53 4.86 42.68
N ALA A 71 -2.98 6.07 42.78
CA ALA A 71 -2.59 6.69 44.06
C ALA A 71 -3.58 7.82 44.43
N PRO A 72 -3.77 8.12 45.73
CA PRO A 72 -4.95 8.79 46.25
C PRO A 72 -4.94 10.32 46.12
N ARG A 73 -6.15 10.89 46.14
CA ARG A 73 -6.47 12.33 46.17
C ARG A 73 -5.76 13.06 47.30
N TRP A 74 -5.05 14.14 46.97
CA TRP A 74 -5.00 15.40 47.73
C TRP A 74 -4.89 16.55 46.72
N GLY A 75 -5.67 17.61 46.93
CA GLY A 75 -5.78 18.73 45.99
C GLY A 75 -4.71 19.78 46.20
N VAL A 76 -4.30 20.43 45.10
CA VAL A 76 -3.93 21.85 45.02
C VAL A 76 -4.27 22.32 43.61
N SER A 77 -4.94 23.46 43.52
CA SER A 77 -5.19 24.17 42.26
C SER A 77 -3.87 24.67 41.67
N VAL A 78 -3.52 24.18 40.49
CA VAL A 78 -2.58 24.85 39.59
C VAL A 78 -3.19 24.76 38.19
N SER A 79 -3.64 25.91 37.70
CA SER A 79 -4.07 26.11 36.32
C SER A 79 -2.89 25.92 35.38
N PHE A 80 -2.74 24.71 34.83
CA PHE A 80 -1.87 24.46 33.69
C PHE A 80 -2.73 24.41 32.42
N SER A 81 -2.78 25.54 31.73
CA SER A 81 -3.21 25.59 30.34
C SER A 81 -2.27 24.72 29.51
N GLY A 82 -2.81 23.95 28.56
CA GLY A 82 -2.00 23.26 27.56
C GLY A 82 -2.09 21.73 27.59
N ARG A 83 -3.30 21.16 27.57
CA ARG A 83 -3.48 19.87 26.91
C ARG A 83 -3.50 20.09 25.41
N LEU A 84 -2.31 20.23 24.80
CA LEU A 84 -2.15 19.88 23.39
C LEU A 84 -2.27 18.35 23.31
N ALA A 85 -3.50 17.86 23.30
CA ALA A 85 -3.76 16.53 22.79
C ALA A 85 -3.18 16.51 21.37
N ASN A 86 -2.29 15.58 21.09
CA ASN A 86 -1.78 15.31 19.74
C ASN A 86 -2.99 14.98 18.86
N MET A 87 -3.60 16.00 18.25
CA MET A 87 -4.72 15.84 17.35
C MET A 87 -4.13 15.41 16.01
N ALA A 88 -4.52 14.23 15.54
CA ALA A 88 -4.23 13.87 14.17
C ALA A 88 -4.76 14.98 13.25
N THR A 89 -3.94 15.40 12.29
CA THR A 89 -4.29 16.37 11.25
C THR A 89 -4.64 15.67 9.94
N HIS A 90 -4.32 14.38 9.82
CA HIS A 90 -4.58 13.58 8.63
C HIS A 90 -5.02 12.15 9.00
N VAL A 91 -5.77 11.54 8.09
CA VAL A 91 -6.31 10.18 8.24
C VAL A 91 -5.90 9.33 7.05
N PHE A 92 -5.35 8.14 7.32
CA PHE A 92 -5.01 7.18 6.30
C PHE A 92 -5.60 5.81 6.59
N LEU A 93 -5.96 5.08 5.54
CA LEU A 93 -6.40 3.69 5.63
C LEU A 93 -5.30 2.78 5.10
N THR A 94 -5.09 1.65 5.77
CA THR A 94 -4.21 0.58 5.29
C THR A 94 -4.92 -0.75 5.37
N GLY A 95 -4.53 -1.70 4.53
CA GLY A 95 -5.17 -3.00 4.46
C GLY A 95 -4.77 -3.76 3.21
N PRO A 96 -5.05 -5.08 3.16
CA PRO A 96 -4.69 -5.90 2.01
C PRO A 96 -5.38 -5.40 0.73
N PRO A 97 -4.75 -5.57 -0.45
CA PRO A 97 -5.38 -5.23 -1.72
C PRO A 97 -6.75 -5.91 -1.89
N GLY A 98 -7.74 -5.18 -2.42
CA GLY A 98 -9.09 -5.70 -2.65
C GLY A 98 -9.98 -5.80 -1.40
N ILE A 99 -9.55 -5.31 -0.23
CA ILE A 99 -10.39 -5.32 0.99
C ILE A 99 -11.58 -4.35 0.94
N GLY A 100 -11.53 -3.35 0.04
CA GLY A 100 -12.56 -2.32 -0.12
C GLY A 100 -12.17 -0.92 0.36
N LYS A 101 -10.87 -0.60 0.49
CA LYS A 101 -10.41 0.73 0.95
C LYS A 101 -10.95 1.87 0.09
N THR A 102 -10.86 1.74 -1.23
CA THR A 102 -11.41 2.69 -2.21
C THR A 102 -12.91 2.91 -2.01
N THR A 103 -13.66 1.83 -1.81
CA THR A 103 -15.10 1.90 -1.52
C THR A 103 -15.38 2.67 -0.23
N LEU A 104 -14.59 2.42 0.82
CA LEU A 104 -14.75 3.11 2.10
C LEU A 104 -14.42 4.60 1.98
N ILE A 105 -13.33 4.96 1.31
CA ILE A 105 -12.99 6.37 1.05
C ILE A 105 -14.09 7.06 0.27
N ARG A 106 -14.64 6.43 -0.78
CA ARG A 106 -15.73 7.02 -1.56
C ARG A 106 -16.96 7.31 -0.69
N LYS A 107 -17.39 6.34 0.11
CA LYS A 107 -18.52 6.53 1.05
C LYS A 107 -18.23 7.63 2.07
N ALA A 108 -17.02 7.68 2.62
CA ALA A 108 -16.62 8.72 3.55
C ALA A 108 -16.64 10.11 2.89
N ALA A 109 -16.12 10.21 1.66
CA ALA A 109 -16.13 11.45 0.87
C ALA A 109 -17.55 11.96 0.60
N GLU A 110 -18.49 11.06 0.28
CA GLU A 110 -19.91 11.39 0.09
C GLU A 110 -20.55 11.95 1.37
N ILE A 111 -20.29 11.34 2.53
CA ILE A 111 -20.81 11.80 3.83
C ILE A 111 -20.22 13.17 4.21
N LEU A 112 -18.91 13.34 4.03
CA LEU A 112 -18.22 14.60 4.32
C LEU A 112 -18.74 15.73 3.42
N LYS A 113 -18.89 15.45 2.12
CA LYS A 113 -19.47 16.40 1.15
C LYS A 113 -20.89 16.79 1.51
N SER A 114 -21.74 15.83 1.90
CA SER A 114 -23.12 16.07 2.33
C SER A 114 -23.20 16.89 3.63
N SER A 115 -22.12 16.89 4.42
CA SER A 115 -21.97 17.71 5.63
C SER A 115 -21.45 19.12 5.34
N GLY A 116 -21.34 19.52 4.07
CA GLY A 116 -20.87 20.84 3.64
C GLY A 116 -19.36 21.05 3.71
N ILE A 117 -18.58 20.00 3.93
CA ILE A 117 -17.11 20.09 4.01
C ILE A 117 -16.54 20.19 2.58
N PRO A 118 -15.72 21.20 2.27
CA PRO A 118 -15.03 21.30 0.99
C PRO A 118 -14.11 20.09 0.81
N ILE A 119 -14.32 19.35 -0.27
CA ILE A 119 -13.59 18.12 -0.56
C ILE A 119 -13.18 18.07 -2.03
N ASP A 120 -11.93 17.73 -2.27
CA ASP A 120 -11.38 17.51 -3.60
C ASP A 120 -10.37 16.35 -3.56
N GLY A 121 -9.88 15.92 -4.71
CA GLY A 121 -8.88 14.87 -4.82
C GLY A 121 -9.26 13.78 -5.81
N PHE A 122 -8.63 12.62 -5.66
CA PHE A 122 -8.81 11.51 -6.58
C PHE A 122 -8.77 10.15 -5.89
N TYR A 123 -9.36 9.17 -6.56
CA TYR A 123 -9.27 7.78 -6.23
C TYR A 123 -8.87 6.95 -7.45
N THR A 124 -8.47 5.71 -7.22
CA THR A 124 -8.05 4.81 -8.29
C THR A 124 -9.12 3.76 -8.57
N GLU A 125 -9.35 3.47 -9.84
CA GLU A 125 -10.27 2.42 -10.28
C GLU A 125 -9.53 1.32 -11.04
N GLU A 126 -9.89 0.08 -10.75
CA GLU A 126 -9.37 -1.07 -11.46
C GLU A 126 -10.05 -1.20 -12.83
N VAL A 127 -9.24 -1.20 -13.90
CA VAL A 127 -9.72 -1.39 -15.27
C VAL A 127 -9.64 -2.87 -15.62
N ARG A 128 -10.77 -3.44 -16.05
CA ARG A 128 -10.87 -4.83 -16.47
C ARG A 128 -11.45 -4.94 -17.88
N GLU A 129 -10.84 -5.78 -18.70
CA GLU A 129 -11.35 -6.18 -20.01
C GLU A 129 -11.46 -7.71 -20.04
N SER A 130 -12.59 -8.23 -20.51
CA SER A 130 -12.84 -9.68 -20.59
C SER A 130 -12.53 -10.44 -19.28
N GLY A 131 -12.85 -9.83 -18.13
CA GLY A 131 -12.62 -10.41 -16.80
C GLY A 131 -11.17 -10.37 -16.30
N ARG A 132 -10.23 -9.83 -17.08
CA ARG A 132 -8.83 -9.67 -16.69
C ARG A 132 -8.51 -8.21 -16.39
N ARG A 133 -7.70 -7.97 -15.36
CA ARG A 133 -7.25 -6.62 -15.00
C ARG A 133 -6.21 -6.11 -15.99
N THR A 134 -6.60 -5.12 -16.80
CA THR A 134 -5.76 -4.49 -17.83
C THR A 134 -5.07 -3.21 -17.37
N GLY A 135 -5.46 -2.66 -16.22
CA GLY A 135 -4.76 -1.49 -15.67
C GLY A 135 -5.50 -0.82 -14.52
N PHE A 136 -5.14 0.43 -14.30
CA PHE A 136 -5.71 1.31 -13.30
C PHE A 136 -5.90 2.70 -13.88
N ASP A 137 -7.01 3.34 -13.51
CA ASP A 137 -7.30 4.74 -13.80
C ASP A 137 -7.26 5.56 -12.53
N VAL A 138 -6.87 6.82 -12.67
CA VAL A 138 -7.14 7.85 -11.69
C VAL A 138 -8.45 8.54 -12.06
N VAL A 139 -9.35 8.65 -11.08
CA VAL A 139 -10.63 9.33 -11.20
C VAL A 139 -10.73 10.39 -10.12
N THR A 140 -10.95 11.62 -10.54
CA THR A 140 -11.12 12.76 -9.63
C THR A 140 -12.56 12.81 -9.09
N LEU A 141 -12.77 13.50 -7.97
CA LEU A 141 -14.12 13.66 -7.40
C LEU A 141 -15.08 14.46 -8.30
N ASN A 142 -14.55 15.23 -9.26
CA ASN A 142 -15.35 15.93 -10.27
C ASN A 142 -15.64 15.09 -11.53
N GLY A 143 -15.21 13.82 -11.56
CA GLY A 143 -15.51 12.89 -12.64
C GLY A 143 -14.49 12.86 -13.79
N ARG A 144 -13.45 13.71 -13.78
CA ARG A 144 -12.35 13.60 -14.75
C ARG A 144 -11.58 12.30 -14.51
N ARG A 145 -11.21 11.63 -15.61
CA ARG A 145 -10.50 10.34 -15.61
C ARG A 145 -9.20 10.44 -16.41
N GLY A 146 -8.17 9.76 -15.93
CA GLY A 146 -6.87 9.63 -16.59
C GLY A 146 -6.28 8.24 -16.35
N ILE A 147 -5.39 7.82 -17.24
CA ILE A 147 -4.68 6.54 -17.13
C ILE A 147 -3.63 6.67 -16.03
N LEU A 148 -3.64 5.76 -15.04
CA LEU A 148 -2.52 5.59 -14.12
C LEU A 148 -1.53 4.57 -14.68
N SER A 149 -2.04 3.40 -15.09
CA SER A 149 -1.21 2.37 -15.69
C SER A 149 -2.00 1.42 -16.56
N ARG A 150 -1.29 0.74 -17.47
CA ARG A 150 -1.82 -0.32 -18.33
C ARG A 150 -0.85 -1.50 -18.39
N VAL A 151 -1.36 -2.66 -18.78
CA VAL A 151 -0.51 -3.82 -19.10
C VAL A 151 0.38 -3.44 -20.28
N GLY A 152 1.69 -3.43 -20.06
CA GLY A 152 2.67 -3.13 -21.10
C GLY A 152 3.20 -4.39 -21.76
N SER A 153 3.17 -4.44 -23.09
CA SER A 153 3.78 -5.49 -23.90
C SER A 153 5.30 -5.30 -24.00
N GLY A 154 6.08 -6.34 -23.67
CA GLY A 154 7.49 -6.47 -24.06
C GLY A 154 8.56 -5.71 -23.25
N HIS A 155 9.80 -6.22 -23.37
CA HIS A 155 11.05 -5.74 -22.78
C HIS A 155 11.65 -4.54 -23.55
N SER A 156 10.86 -3.53 -23.86
CA SER A 156 11.42 -2.30 -24.46
C SER A 156 12.19 -1.54 -23.38
N ALA A 157 13.52 -1.62 -23.44
CA ALA A 157 14.48 -1.08 -22.48
C ALA A 157 14.20 0.38 -22.07
N ALA A 158 13.64 1.19 -22.97
CA ALA A 158 13.36 2.61 -22.75
C ALA A 158 12.17 2.93 -21.82
N ARG A 159 11.30 1.97 -21.47
CA ARG A 159 10.10 2.20 -20.62
C ARG A 159 10.12 1.42 -19.31
N HIS A 160 11.29 1.00 -18.85
CA HIS A 160 11.43 0.19 -17.64
C HIS A 160 11.33 0.98 -16.33
N GLU A 161 11.54 2.30 -16.34
CA GLU A 161 11.68 3.07 -15.10
C GLU A 161 10.42 3.10 -14.23
N TYR A 162 9.22 3.06 -14.82
CA TYR A 162 7.96 3.19 -14.08
C TYR A 162 7.10 1.92 -14.15
N ARG A 163 7.71 0.76 -13.91
CA ARG A 163 7.03 -0.55 -14.00
C ARG A 163 6.74 -1.17 -12.63
N VAL A 164 5.51 -1.66 -12.44
CA VAL A 164 5.09 -2.48 -11.30
C VAL A 164 4.52 -3.81 -11.80
N GLY A 165 5.34 -4.86 -11.77
CA GLY A 165 4.95 -6.16 -12.33
C GLY A 165 4.71 -6.04 -13.85
N GLN A 166 3.49 -6.37 -14.29
CA GLN A 166 3.10 -6.23 -15.71
C GLN A 166 2.61 -4.82 -16.09
N TYR A 167 2.37 -3.95 -15.10
CA TYR A 167 1.81 -2.63 -15.31
C TYR A 167 2.90 -1.59 -15.55
N VAL A 168 2.76 -0.83 -16.63
CA VAL A 168 3.58 0.35 -16.94
C VAL A 168 2.78 1.58 -16.56
N VAL A 169 3.37 2.42 -15.70
CA VAL A 169 2.74 3.64 -15.20
C VAL A 169 2.92 4.76 -16.23
N ASP A 170 1.83 5.46 -16.52
CA ASP A 170 1.83 6.68 -17.33
C ASP A 170 1.92 7.88 -16.38
N LEU A 171 3.15 8.32 -16.11
CA LEU A 171 3.39 9.44 -15.20
C LEU A 171 2.81 10.74 -15.71
N ALA A 172 2.89 11.00 -17.02
CA ALA A 172 2.40 12.25 -17.59
C ALA A 172 0.89 12.36 -17.41
N SER A 173 0.14 11.31 -17.74
CA SER A 173 -1.31 11.24 -17.53
C SER A 173 -1.68 11.36 -16.05
N PHE A 174 -0.95 10.68 -15.17
CA PHE A 174 -1.17 10.79 -13.72
C PHE A 174 -0.95 12.21 -13.21
N GLU A 175 0.19 12.83 -13.53
CA GLU A 175 0.56 14.15 -13.03
C GLU A 175 -0.37 15.25 -13.53
N GLN A 176 -0.79 15.20 -14.79
CA GLN A 176 -1.75 16.14 -15.37
C GLN A 176 -3.10 16.15 -14.64
N LEU A 177 -3.48 15.02 -14.02
CA LEU A 177 -4.74 14.90 -13.33
C LEU A 177 -4.60 15.11 -11.81
N ALA A 178 -3.59 14.52 -11.18
CA ALA A 178 -3.43 14.51 -9.73
C ALA A 178 -2.81 15.83 -9.20
N LEU A 179 -1.77 16.37 -9.83
CA LEU A 179 -1.04 17.52 -9.29
C LEU A 179 -1.88 18.79 -9.15
N PRO A 180 -2.77 19.15 -10.10
CA PRO A 180 -3.61 20.34 -9.93
C PRO A 180 -4.49 20.27 -8.68
N LEU A 181 -4.98 19.08 -8.31
CA LEU A 181 -5.81 18.86 -7.12
C LEU A 181 -5.03 19.09 -5.83
N LEU A 182 -3.72 18.77 -5.84
CA LEU A 182 -2.84 18.94 -4.70
C LEU A 182 -2.26 20.35 -4.60
N ARG A 183 -2.19 21.10 -5.70
CA ARG A 183 -1.68 22.49 -5.74
C ARG A 183 -2.74 23.53 -5.40
N ASN A 184 -4.00 23.27 -5.74
CA ASN A 184 -5.11 24.15 -5.39
C ASN A 184 -5.37 24.23 -3.86
N THR A 185 -4.48 23.71 -3.01
CA THR A 185 -4.46 23.85 -1.54
C THR A 185 -3.95 25.20 -1.05
N ASP A 186 -3.59 26.11 -1.96
CA ASP A 186 -3.06 27.42 -1.61
C ASP A 186 -4.12 28.32 -0.94
N PHE A 187 -3.90 28.53 0.37
CA PHE A 187 -3.76 29.81 1.08
C PHE A 187 -4.74 30.95 0.85
N ASP A 188 -5.93 30.71 0.29
CA ASP A 188 -6.97 31.72 0.39
C ASP A 188 -7.37 31.83 1.87
N SER A 189 -7.43 33.06 2.37
CA SER A 189 -7.56 33.46 3.79
C SER A 189 -8.89 33.04 4.44
N SER A 190 -9.53 31.99 3.93
CA SER A 190 -10.67 31.32 4.52
C SER A 190 -10.20 30.44 5.67
N SER A 191 -10.78 30.67 6.85
CA SER A 191 -10.59 29.86 8.06
C SER A 191 -11.10 28.41 7.94
N VAL A 192 -11.51 27.98 6.75
CA VAL A 192 -12.17 26.70 6.50
C VAL A 192 -11.17 25.69 5.98
N LYS A 193 -10.79 24.73 6.82
CA LYS A 193 -10.00 23.57 6.40
C LYS A 193 -10.78 22.73 5.39
N LYS A 194 -10.07 22.19 4.40
CA LYS A 194 -10.63 21.28 3.38
C LYS A 194 -10.09 19.88 3.48
N VAL A 195 -10.78 18.92 2.87
CA VAL A 195 -10.36 17.52 2.79
C VAL A 195 -9.81 17.20 1.41
N CYS A 196 -8.63 16.59 1.34
CA CYS A 196 -8.03 16.07 0.12
C CYS A 196 -8.07 14.54 0.11
N ILE A 197 -8.75 13.95 -0.88
CA ILE A 197 -8.79 12.50 -1.10
C ILE A 197 -7.59 12.05 -1.92
N ILE A 198 -6.86 11.05 -1.41
CA ILE A 198 -5.71 10.44 -2.11
C ILE A 198 -5.74 8.92 -1.96
N ASP A 199 -6.33 8.22 -2.92
CA ASP A 199 -6.38 6.76 -2.96
C ASP A 199 -5.65 6.23 -4.22
N GLU A 200 -4.39 5.77 -4.17
CA GLU A 200 -3.54 5.40 -3.02
C GLU A 200 -2.19 6.15 -3.05
N VAL A 201 -1.53 6.34 -1.89
CA VAL A 201 -0.10 6.72 -1.84
C VAL A 201 0.72 5.44 -1.90
N GLY A 202 0.85 4.89 -3.10
CA GLY A 202 1.39 3.57 -3.36
C GLY A 202 2.60 3.57 -4.29
N LYS A 203 3.08 2.37 -4.63
CA LYS A 203 4.29 2.22 -5.46
C LYS A 203 4.15 2.86 -6.85
N MET A 204 2.94 2.90 -7.41
CA MET A 204 2.72 3.41 -8.78
C MET A 204 2.79 4.93 -8.81
N GLU A 205 2.18 5.59 -7.83
CA GLU A 205 2.08 7.03 -7.69
C GLU A 205 3.42 7.64 -7.26
N LEU A 206 4.19 6.91 -6.44
CA LEU A 206 5.51 7.32 -5.95
C LEU A 206 6.63 7.26 -7.00
N PHE A 207 6.33 6.92 -8.25
CA PHE A 207 7.26 7.19 -9.35
C PHE A 207 7.30 8.68 -9.71
N SER A 208 6.25 9.45 -9.39
CA SER A 208 6.22 10.90 -9.58
C SER A 208 6.87 11.61 -8.39
N GLN A 209 8.02 12.24 -8.62
CA GLN A 209 8.71 13.01 -7.59
C GLN A 209 7.95 14.30 -7.23
N THR A 210 7.24 14.88 -8.18
CA THR A 210 6.41 16.08 -7.96
C THR A 210 5.19 15.74 -7.11
N PHE A 211 4.59 14.56 -7.29
CA PHE A 211 3.52 14.06 -6.42
C PHE A 211 4.02 13.84 -4.99
N ILE A 212 5.20 13.22 -4.82
CA ILE A 212 5.83 13.05 -3.50
C ILE A 212 5.96 14.39 -2.78
N GLN A 213 6.50 15.40 -3.47
CA GLN A 213 6.68 16.74 -2.90
C GLN A 213 5.35 17.39 -2.52
N ALA A 214 4.34 17.29 -3.38
CA ALA A 214 3.01 17.86 -3.12
C ALA A 214 2.34 17.20 -1.90
N VAL A 215 2.41 15.87 -1.79
CA VAL A 215 1.87 15.16 -0.61
C VAL A 215 2.62 15.57 0.66
N GLN A 216 3.96 15.70 0.62
CA GLN A 216 4.74 16.16 1.77
C GLN A 216 4.41 17.60 2.18
N GLN A 217 4.16 18.49 1.22
CA GLN A 217 3.73 19.86 1.49
C GLN A 217 2.38 19.88 2.21
N ILE A 218 1.40 19.10 1.75
CA ILE A 218 0.10 19.00 2.42
C ILE A 218 0.24 18.43 3.84
N LEU A 219 1.05 17.36 4.00
CA LEU A 219 1.28 16.73 5.30
C LEU A 219 1.98 17.65 6.32
N ASN A 220 2.71 18.66 5.85
CA ASN A 220 3.38 19.65 6.69
C ASN A 220 2.55 20.94 6.88
N GLY A 221 1.48 21.11 6.10
CA GLY A 221 0.58 22.25 6.17
C GLY A 221 -0.56 22.05 7.17
N SER A 222 -1.27 23.12 7.48
CA SER A 222 -2.40 23.12 8.43
C SER A 222 -3.77 23.37 7.78
N GLY A 223 -3.80 23.76 6.50
CA GLY A 223 -5.04 24.13 5.79
C GLY A 223 -5.78 23.00 5.11
N THR A 224 -5.19 21.80 5.02
CA THR A 224 -5.78 20.67 4.30
C THR A 224 -5.60 19.37 5.09
N VAL A 225 -6.69 18.62 5.26
CA VAL A 225 -6.70 17.29 5.87
C VAL A 225 -6.66 16.24 4.76
N ILE A 226 -5.67 15.36 4.76
CA ILE A 226 -5.65 14.22 3.84
C ILE A 226 -6.54 13.11 4.41
N LEU A 227 -7.46 12.60 3.60
CA LEU A 227 -8.05 11.28 3.76
C LEU A 227 -7.54 10.38 2.64
N GLY A 228 -6.58 9.53 2.94
CA GLY A 228 -5.90 8.73 1.92
C GLY A 228 -5.78 7.26 2.25
N THR A 229 -5.23 6.48 1.31
CA THR A 229 -4.83 5.10 1.57
C THR A 229 -3.33 4.92 1.40
N ILE A 230 -2.77 3.99 2.18
CA ILE A 230 -1.38 3.53 2.04
C ILE A 230 -1.32 2.01 2.02
N PRO A 231 -0.39 1.42 1.25
CA PRO A 231 -0.24 -0.02 1.20
C PRO A 231 0.21 -0.58 2.55
N VAL A 232 -0.15 -1.83 2.81
CA VAL A 232 0.45 -2.60 3.91
C VAL A 232 1.96 -2.73 3.69
N PRO A 233 2.78 -2.70 4.76
CA PRO A 233 4.22 -2.86 4.62
C PRO A 233 4.54 -4.24 4.05
N LYS A 234 5.01 -4.27 2.81
CA LYS A 234 5.40 -5.50 2.13
C LYS A 234 6.55 -5.24 1.17
N GLY A 235 7.62 -6.03 1.29
CA GLY A 235 8.79 -5.92 0.43
C GLY A 235 9.67 -4.72 0.80
N LYS A 236 10.25 -4.05 -0.21
CA LYS A 236 11.09 -2.87 -0.01
C LYS A 236 10.25 -1.71 0.56
N PRO A 237 10.68 -1.07 1.66
CA PRO A 237 9.93 0.05 2.23
C PRO A 237 9.88 1.22 1.25
N LEU A 238 8.70 1.83 1.14
CA LEU A 238 8.47 3.06 0.38
C LEU A 238 8.64 4.22 1.37
N ARG A 239 9.66 5.07 1.17
CA ARG A 239 10.07 6.08 2.16
C ARG A 239 8.89 6.95 2.62
N LEU A 240 8.11 7.50 1.68
CA LEU A 240 6.96 8.35 2.01
C LEU A 240 5.85 7.59 2.75
N VAL A 241 5.61 6.32 2.42
CA VAL A 241 4.58 5.49 3.09
C VAL A 241 4.96 5.25 4.55
N GLU A 242 6.23 4.92 4.80
CA GLU A 242 6.71 4.73 6.17
C GLU A 242 6.76 6.06 6.94
N GLU A 243 7.06 7.17 6.27
CA GLU A 243 6.96 8.50 6.85
C GLU A 243 5.52 8.80 7.30
N ILE A 244 4.54 8.65 6.40
CA ILE A 244 3.11 8.83 6.70
C ILE A 244 2.67 7.93 7.86
N ARG A 245 3.08 6.66 7.85
CA ARG A 245 2.66 5.69 8.88
C ARG A 245 3.19 6.06 10.28
N ASN A 246 4.38 6.64 10.37
CA ASN A 246 5.06 6.92 11.64
C ASN A 246 4.91 8.38 12.11
N ARG A 247 4.25 9.25 11.34
CA ARG A 247 3.94 10.62 11.75
C ARG A 247 2.93 10.64 12.90
N LYS A 248 3.18 11.48 13.91
CA LYS A 248 2.33 11.60 15.10
C LYS A 248 0.97 12.23 14.77
N GLU A 249 0.98 13.09 13.77
CA GLU A 249 -0.14 13.86 13.27
C GLU A 249 -1.00 13.04 12.28
N VAL A 250 -0.65 11.78 12.02
CA VAL A 250 -1.39 10.89 11.12
C VAL A 250 -2.09 9.78 11.90
N LYS A 251 -3.41 9.68 11.75
CA LYS A 251 -4.18 8.53 12.22
C LYS A 251 -4.28 7.48 11.12
N VAL A 252 -3.68 6.32 11.32
CA VAL A 252 -3.80 5.18 10.40
C VAL A 252 -4.82 4.16 10.90
N PHE A 253 -5.86 3.88 10.10
CA PHE A 253 -6.83 2.82 10.33
C PHE A 253 -6.44 1.55 9.56
N SER A 254 -6.35 0.42 10.26
CA SER A 254 -6.14 -0.88 9.62
C SER A 254 -7.47 -1.54 9.29
N ILE A 255 -7.78 -1.64 8.01
CA ILE A 255 -9.00 -2.27 7.50
C ILE A 255 -8.78 -3.78 7.36
N THR A 256 -9.67 -4.53 7.98
CA THR A 256 -9.71 -5.99 7.96
C THR A 256 -11.08 -6.46 7.46
N ARG A 257 -11.29 -7.76 7.27
CA ARG A 257 -12.59 -8.27 6.79
C ARG A 257 -13.68 -8.10 7.84
N GLU A 258 -13.27 -8.08 9.10
CA GLU A 258 -14.14 -8.07 10.27
C GLU A 258 -14.64 -6.65 10.58
N ASN A 259 -13.88 -5.60 10.24
CA ASN A 259 -14.23 -4.22 10.61
C ASN A 259 -14.64 -3.33 9.42
N ARG A 260 -14.43 -3.78 8.17
CA ARG A 260 -14.59 -2.92 6.98
C ARG A 260 -16.00 -2.33 6.83
N ASP A 261 -17.01 -3.00 7.37
CA ASP A 261 -18.41 -2.63 7.22
C ASP A 261 -18.87 -1.65 8.32
N ASP A 262 -18.17 -1.63 9.47
CA ASP A 262 -18.53 -0.80 10.64
C ASP A 262 -17.63 0.43 10.83
N ILE A 263 -16.39 0.38 10.36
CA ILE A 263 -15.36 1.40 10.62
C ILE A 263 -15.59 2.73 9.89
N LEU A 264 -16.56 2.79 8.97
CA LEU A 264 -16.85 3.98 8.17
C LEU A 264 -17.11 5.22 9.04
N GLN A 265 -17.95 5.08 10.08
CA GLN A 265 -18.30 6.20 10.97
C GLN A 265 -17.11 6.67 11.80
N GLU A 266 -16.24 5.76 12.23
CA GLU A 266 -15.00 6.11 12.93
C GLU A 266 -14.06 6.92 12.04
N VAL A 267 -13.93 6.53 10.78
CA VAL A 267 -13.10 7.25 9.80
C VAL A 267 -13.65 8.66 9.54
N VAL A 268 -14.96 8.79 9.30
CA VAL A 268 -15.59 10.11 9.10
C VAL A 268 -15.42 11.00 10.32
N THR A 269 -15.66 10.45 11.52
CA THR A 269 -15.51 11.19 12.79
C THR A 269 -14.06 11.65 13.00
N ALA A 270 -13.08 10.79 12.69
CA ALA A 270 -11.67 11.14 12.77
C ALA A 270 -11.33 12.30 11.83
N VAL A 271 -11.81 12.28 10.58
CA VAL A 271 -11.60 13.36 9.61
C VAL A 271 -12.25 14.66 10.11
N GLN A 272 -13.49 14.60 10.59
CA GLN A 272 -14.17 15.78 11.15
C GLN A 272 -13.44 16.38 12.36
N ASN A 273 -12.82 15.54 13.20
CA ASN A 273 -12.00 16.03 14.31
C ASN A 273 -10.69 16.69 13.85
N CYS A 274 -10.11 16.28 12.71
CA CYS A 274 -8.95 16.95 12.11
C CYS A 274 -9.29 18.37 11.61
N LEU A 275 -10.56 18.59 11.25
CA LEU A 275 -11.07 19.86 10.72
C LEU A 275 -11.40 20.89 11.81
N LYS A 276 -11.49 20.48 13.07
CA LYS A 276 -11.63 21.38 14.23
C LYS A 276 -10.31 22.06 14.57
#